data_AF-X6M2L5-F1
#
_entry.id   AF-X6M2L5-F1
#
_cell.length_a   1.000
_cell.length_b   1.000
_cell.length_c   1.000
_cell.angle_alpha   90.00
_cell.angle_beta   90.00
_cell.angle_gamma   90.00
#
_symmetry.space_group_name_H-M   'P 1'
#
loop_
_entity.id
_entity.type
_entity.pdbx_description
1 polymer ?
#
loop_
_entity_poly.entity_id
_entity_poly.type
_entity_poly.pdbx_seq_one_letter_code
_entity_poly.pdbx_strand_id
1 'polypeptide(L)'
;KKESIKHWLDKSKKENGGTFDNETVEEVKQIYKVFPFALYQISYYMVTCSLPTFLIAQGCQMDYNIKGFAIPVALISIGDILIILILIPILEKKIYPYLQKYYKCKITTLKRTIIGYFFAIITMIIAGIVEIKRKNSNTIKNRSSKCDDNIPVHNFSLFYLFIISCLLGMSEVFTNVAGLEYFYTDL
;
A
#
# COMPACT_ATOMS: atom_id res chain seq x y z
N LYS A 1 -12.17 48.46 -0.72
CA LYS A 1 -11.18 47.99 0.28
C LYS A 1 -10.48 46.79 -0.35
N LYS A 2 -9.31 46.97 -0.99
CA LYS A 2 -8.62 45.88 -1.72
C LYS A 2 -8.13 44.87 -0.70
N GLU A 3 -8.69 43.66 -0.70
CA GLU A 3 -8.14 42.55 0.06
C GLU A 3 -6.72 42.28 -0.40
N SER A 4 -5.79 42.22 0.56
CA SER A 4 -4.39 41.90 0.33
C SER A 4 -4.31 40.53 -0.37
N ILE A 5 -3.73 40.50 -1.58
CA ILE A 5 -3.39 39.28 -2.31
C ILE A 5 -2.44 38.48 -1.41
N LYS A 6 -2.97 37.48 -0.70
CA LYS A 6 -2.18 36.59 0.18
C LYS A 6 -1.61 35.41 -0.59
N HIS A 7 -2.31 34.95 -1.63
CA HIS A 7 -1.87 33.87 -2.50
C HIS A 7 -1.78 34.36 -3.94
N TRP A 8 -0.77 33.93 -4.71
CA TRP A 8 -0.57 34.42 -6.09
C TRP A 8 -1.76 34.13 -7.02
N LEU A 9 -2.53 33.05 -6.74
CA LEU A 9 -3.78 32.74 -7.44
C LEU A 9 -4.92 33.74 -7.16
N ASP A 10 -4.88 34.54 -6.08
CA ASP A 10 -5.90 35.56 -5.81
C ASP A 10 -5.97 36.64 -6.89
N LYS A 11 -4.89 36.80 -7.67
CA LYS A 11 -4.83 37.73 -8.80
C LYS A 11 -5.76 37.32 -9.95
N SER A 12 -6.16 36.05 -10.01
CA SER A 12 -7.04 35.49 -11.05
C SER A 12 -8.54 35.61 -10.73
N LYS A 13 -8.89 36.05 -9.52
CA LYS A 13 -10.28 36.28 -9.07
C LYS A 13 -10.93 37.43 -9.83
N LYS A 14 -12.21 37.29 -10.21
CA LYS A 14 -13.02 38.37 -10.81
C LYS A 14 -13.00 39.66 -9.97
N GLU A 15 -13.03 39.55 -8.64
CA GLU A 15 -12.97 40.72 -7.74
C GLU A 15 -11.64 41.49 -7.82
N ASN A 16 -10.57 40.83 -8.27
CA ASN A 16 -9.24 41.42 -8.44
C ASN A 16 -8.90 41.74 -9.91
N GLY A 17 -9.89 41.69 -10.81
CA GLY A 17 -9.73 41.99 -12.24
C GLY A 17 -9.33 40.79 -13.10
N GLY A 18 -9.46 39.56 -12.58
CA GLY A 18 -9.25 38.32 -13.33
C GLY A 18 -10.51 37.80 -14.03
N THR A 19 -10.37 36.66 -14.73
CA THR A 19 -11.45 36.04 -15.52
C THR A 19 -12.22 34.95 -14.77
N PHE A 20 -11.66 34.41 -13.69
CA PHE A 20 -12.18 33.21 -13.03
C PHE A 20 -13.02 33.53 -11.81
N ASP A 21 -14.01 32.67 -11.57
CA ASP A 21 -14.86 32.79 -10.40
C ASP A 21 -14.08 32.56 -9.10
N ASN A 22 -14.53 33.16 -8.01
CA ASN A 22 -13.85 33.08 -6.72
C ASN A 22 -13.82 31.64 -6.19
N GLU A 23 -14.91 30.89 -6.40
CA GLU A 23 -15.02 29.48 -6.00
C GLU A 23 -13.97 28.62 -6.71
N THR A 24 -13.86 28.74 -8.03
CA THR A 24 -12.86 28.00 -8.83
C THR A 24 -11.43 28.29 -8.38
N VAL A 25 -11.13 29.54 -8.01
CA VAL A 25 -9.78 29.92 -7.55
C VAL A 25 -9.45 29.29 -6.19
N GLU A 26 -10.42 29.18 -5.28
CA GLU A 26 -10.21 28.51 -4.00
C GLU A 26 -10.07 26.98 -4.14
N GLU A 27 -10.87 26.34 -5.01
CA GLU A 27 -10.75 24.91 -5.32
C GLU A 27 -9.34 24.57 -5.83
N VAL A 28 -8.81 25.37 -6.77
CA VAL A 28 -7.45 25.15 -7.31
C VAL A 28 -6.38 25.32 -6.22
N LYS A 29 -6.58 26.23 -5.26
CA LYS A 29 -5.65 26.36 -4.13
C LYS A 29 -5.72 25.15 -3.20
N GLN A 30 -6.90 24.55 -2.99
CA GLN A 30 -7.03 23.32 -2.21
C GLN A 30 -6.31 22.16 -2.91
N ILE A 31 -6.52 21.99 -4.21
CA ILE A 31 -5.79 20.98 -5.01
C ILE A 31 -4.27 21.20 -4.91
N TYR A 32 -3.80 22.44 -5.01
CA TYR A 32 -2.38 22.76 -4.88
C TYR A 32 -1.80 22.38 -3.51
N LYS A 33 -2.57 22.51 -2.42
CA LYS A 33 -2.15 22.09 -1.07
C LYS A 33 -2.05 20.57 -0.94
N VAL A 34 -2.93 19.83 -1.62
CA VAL A 34 -2.97 18.36 -1.57
C VAL A 34 -1.93 17.71 -2.49
N PHE A 35 -1.54 18.41 -3.57
CA PHE A 35 -0.56 17.95 -4.55
C PHE A 35 0.77 17.38 -3.98
N PRO A 36 1.47 18.04 -3.02
CA PRO A 36 2.69 17.48 -2.45
C PRO A 36 2.48 16.13 -1.74
N PHE A 37 1.34 15.93 -1.09
CA PHE A 37 1.00 14.64 -0.47
C PHE A 37 0.74 13.57 -1.53
N ALA A 38 0.05 13.92 -2.63
CA ALA A 38 -0.14 13.02 -3.75
C ALA A 38 1.20 12.57 -4.36
N LEU A 39 2.17 13.50 -4.52
CA LEU A 39 3.53 13.15 -4.98
C LEU A 39 4.25 12.19 -4.01
N TYR A 40 4.12 12.41 -2.71
CA TYR A 40 4.67 11.51 -1.70
C TYR A 40 4.08 10.09 -1.84
N GLN A 41 2.79 10.00 -2.11
CA GLN A 41 2.06 8.74 -2.26
C GLN A 41 2.48 7.92 -3.49
N ILE A 42 3.00 8.56 -4.54
CA ILE A 42 3.52 7.86 -5.74
C ILE A 42 4.66 6.90 -5.36
N SER A 43 5.57 7.33 -4.47
CA SER A 43 6.71 6.49 -4.06
C SER A 43 6.27 5.15 -3.45
N TYR A 44 5.17 5.15 -2.72
CA TYR A 44 4.57 3.94 -2.16
C TYR A 44 3.95 3.05 -3.20
N TYR A 45 3.18 3.63 -4.13
CA TYR A 45 2.56 2.86 -5.21
C TYR A 45 3.60 2.20 -6.12
N MET A 46 4.74 2.84 -6.35
CA MET A 46 5.84 2.21 -7.10
C MET A 46 6.31 0.89 -6.46
N VAL A 47 6.42 0.86 -5.13
CA VAL A 47 6.85 -0.32 -4.38
C VAL A 47 5.74 -1.37 -4.32
N THR A 48 4.52 -0.95 -3.98
CA THR A 48 3.40 -1.86 -3.78
C THR A 48 2.84 -2.44 -5.09
N CYS A 49 2.87 -1.70 -6.20
CA CYS A 49 2.48 -2.25 -7.50
C CYS A 49 3.49 -3.27 -8.05
N SER A 50 4.76 -3.17 -7.67
CA SER A 50 5.80 -4.09 -8.17
C SER A 50 5.96 -5.35 -7.31
N LEU A 51 5.66 -5.27 -6.01
CA LEU A 51 5.84 -6.37 -5.07
C LEU A 51 5.02 -7.65 -5.39
N PRO A 52 3.73 -7.60 -5.77
CA PRO A 52 2.95 -8.80 -6.12
C PRO A 52 3.59 -9.61 -7.24
N THR A 53 4.10 -8.93 -8.28
CA THR A 53 4.79 -9.58 -9.41
C THR A 53 6.05 -10.30 -8.94
N PHE A 54 6.83 -9.68 -8.03
CA PHE A 54 7.99 -10.34 -7.44
C PHE A 54 7.61 -11.56 -6.59
N LEU A 55 6.55 -11.47 -5.78
CA LEU A 55 6.08 -12.60 -4.96
C LEU A 55 5.64 -13.79 -5.82
N ILE A 56 4.95 -13.53 -6.94
CA ILE A 56 4.58 -14.58 -7.89
C ILE A 56 5.83 -15.23 -8.49
N ALA A 57 6.80 -14.42 -8.94
CA ALA A 57 8.05 -14.94 -9.49
C ALA A 57 8.84 -15.80 -8.48
N GLN A 58 8.91 -15.37 -7.22
CA GLN A 58 9.51 -16.15 -6.13
C GLN A 58 8.75 -17.46 -5.91
N GLY A 59 7.43 -17.40 -5.87
CA GLY A 59 6.55 -18.55 -5.65
C GLY A 59 6.60 -19.60 -6.76
N CYS A 60 6.85 -19.18 -8.02
CA CYS A 60 7.07 -20.10 -9.14
C CYS A 60 8.28 -21.03 -8.90
N GLN A 61 9.28 -20.56 -8.15
CA GLN A 61 10.53 -21.27 -7.85
C GLN A 61 10.53 -21.93 -6.45
N MET A 62 9.38 -22.01 -5.79
CA MET A 62 9.19 -22.59 -4.44
C MET A 62 8.36 -23.87 -4.50
N ASP A 63 8.46 -24.71 -3.46
CA ASP A 63 7.69 -25.96 -3.43
C ASP A 63 6.21 -25.66 -3.26
N TYR A 64 5.46 -25.88 -4.35
CA TYR A 64 4.03 -25.65 -4.43
C TYR A 64 3.18 -26.87 -4.07
N ASN A 65 3.83 -27.99 -3.73
CA ASN A 65 3.12 -29.21 -3.35
C ASN A 65 3.01 -29.30 -1.82
N ILE A 66 1.81 -29.10 -1.30
CA ILE A 66 1.52 -29.32 0.12
C ILE A 66 0.76 -30.63 0.25
N LYS A 67 1.41 -31.65 0.82
CA LYS A 67 0.80 -32.96 1.12
C LYS A 67 0.10 -33.63 -0.07
N GLY A 68 0.62 -33.47 -1.28
CA GLY A 68 0.08 -34.08 -2.50
C GLY A 68 -0.84 -33.16 -3.32
N PHE A 69 -1.20 -31.98 -2.80
CA PHE A 69 -1.99 -31.00 -3.54
C PHE A 69 -1.11 -29.87 -4.10
N ALA A 70 -1.18 -29.66 -5.41
CA ALA A 70 -0.41 -28.64 -6.11
C ALA A 70 -1.12 -27.29 -6.05
N ILE A 71 -0.74 -26.45 -5.09
CA ILE A 71 -1.33 -25.13 -4.88
C ILE A 71 -0.91 -24.18 -6.03
N PRO A 72 -1.84 -23.47 -6.69
CA PRO A 72 -1.48 -22.39 -7.61
C PRO A 72 -0.83 -21.22 -6.87
N VAL A 73 0.30 -20.73 -7.39
CA VAL A 73 1.05 -19.58 -6.82
C VAL A 73 0.18 -18.33 -6.69
N ALA A 74 -0.77 -18.14 -7.61
CA ALA A 74 -1.72 -17.02 -7.57
C ALA A 74 -2.59 -16.98 -6.30
N LEU A 75 -2.77 -18.10 -5.59
CA LEU A 75 -3.51 -18.11 -4.32
C LEU A 75 -2.81 -17.34 -3.20
N ILE A 76 -1.53 -17.00 -3.36
CA ILE A 76 -0.79 -16.19 -2.38
C ILE A 76 -1.45 -14.82 -2.21
N SER A 77 -1.92 -14.21 -3.30
CA SER A 77 -2.60 -12.91 -3.30
C SER A 77 -3.92 -12.91 -2.50
N ILE A 78 -4.49 -14.08 -2.21
CA ILE A 78 -5.68 -14.16 -1.35
C ILE A 78 -5.35 -13.72 0.08
N GLY A 79 -4.11 -13.92 0.56
CA GLY A 79 -3.71 -13.48 1.90
C GLY A 79 -3.84 -11.97 2.10
N ASP A 80 -3.43 -11.21 1.08
CA ASP A 80 -3.59 -9.76 1.02
C ASP A 80 -5.07 -9.34 1.09
N ILE A 81 -5.92 -9.94 0.26
CA ILE A 81 -7.37 -9.63 0.26
C ILE A 81 -8.01 -9.99 1.62
N LEU A 82 -7.69 -11.16 2.17
CA LEU A 82 -8.25 -11.61 3.45
C LEU A 82 -7.87 -10.69 4.60
N ILE A 83 -6.61 -10.27 4.68
CA ILE A 83 -6.18 -9.38 5.75
C ILE A 83 -6.84 -8.00 5.62
N ILE A 84 -7.00 -7.48 4.40
CA ILE A 84 -7.68 -6.21 4.14
C ILE A 84 -9.14 -6.30 4.62
N LEU A 85 -9.85 -7.36 4.23
CA LEU A 85 -11.25 -7.59 4.61
C LEU A 85 -11.45 -7.74 6.13
N ILE A 86 -10.47 -8.29 6.84
CA ILE A 86 -10.52 -8.45 8.29
C ILE A 86 -10.11 -7.14 8.99
N LEU A 87 -9.08 -6.47 8.50
CA LEU A 87 -8.45 -5.35 9.18
C LEU A 87 -9.26 -4.06 9.05
N ILE A 88 -9.90 -3.80 7.91
CA ILE A 88 -10.79 -2.64 7.71
C ILE A 88 -11.90 -2.57 8.78
N PRO A 89 -12.77 -3.60 8.96
CA PRO A 89 -13.85 -3.51 9.94
C PRO A 89 -13.32 -3.46 11.37
N ILE A 90 -12.15 -4.04 11.66
CA ILE A 90 -11.50 -3.93 12.97
C ILE A 90 -11.05 -2.49 13.23
N LEU A 91 -10.43 -1.86 12.24
CA LEU A 91 -9.96 -0.48 12.37
C LEU A 91 -11.13 0.48 12.57
N GLU A 92 -12.16 0.37 11.73
CA GLU A 92 -13.33 1.25 11.76
C GLU A 92 -14.21 1.03 12.99
N LYS A 93 -14.49 -0.23 13.36
CA LYS A 93 -15.46 -0.53 14.43
C LYS A 93 -14.84 -0.60 15.82
N LYS A 94 -13.55 -0.92 15.94
CA LYS A 94 -12.88 -1.07 17.25
C LYS A 94 -11.81 0.00 17.47
N ILE A 95 -10.83 0.10 16.58
CA ILE A 95 -9.61 0.88 16.85
C ILE A 95 -9.91 2.38 16.87
N TYR A 96 -10.52 2.93 15.83
CA TYR A 96 -10.84 4.37 15.76
C TYR A 96 -11.78 4.85 16.89
N PRO A 97 -12.91 4.18 17.19
CA PRO A 97 -13.76 4.62 18.30
C PRO A 97 -13.07 4.45 19.66
N TYR A 98 -12.22 3.43 19.84
CA TYR A 98 -11.44 3.27 21.07
C TYR A 98 -10.42 4.39 21.26
N LEU A 99 -9.66 4.73 20.21
CA LEU A 99 -8.71 5.85 20.24
C LEU A 99 -9.39 7.18 20.53
N GLN A 100 -10.55 7.43 19.93
CA GLN A 100 -11.32 8.64 20.17
C GLN A 100 -11.89 8.68 21.59
N LYS A 101 -12.36 7.55 22.12
CA LYS A 101 -12.96 7.45 23.46
C LYS A 101 -11.93 7.59 24.58
N TYR A 102 -10.78 6.92 24.47
CA TYR A 102 -9.81 6.83 25.57
C TYR A 102 -8.69 7.86 25.47
N TYR A 103 -8.15 8.09 24.29
CA TYR A 103 -6.99 8.96 24.12
C TYR A 103 -7.38 10.39 23.72
N LYS A 104 -8.64 10.63 23.33
CA LYS A 104 -9.11 11.88 22.69
C LYS A 104 -8.19 12.36 21.55
N CYS A 105 -7.37 11.45 21.01
CA CYS A 105 -6.42 11.72 19.96
C CYS A 105 -7.03 11.32 18.63
N LYS A 106 -7.21 12.29 17.75
CA LYS A 106 -7.35 12.00 16.32
C LYS A 106 -5.98 11.61 15.80
N ILE A 107 -5.80 10.36 15.39
CA ILE A 107 -4.58 9.98 14.68
C ILE A 107 -4.60 10.75 13.36
N THR A 108 -3.61 11.62 13.18
CA THR A 108 -3.50 12.38 11.94
C THR A 108 -3.28 11.44 10.76
N THR A 109 -3.86 11.80 9.62
CA THR A 109 -3.77 11.05 8.38
C THR A 109 -2.32 10.73 8.00
N LEU A 110 -1.43 11.72 8.13
CA LEU A 110 0.01 11.56 7.93
C LEU A 110 0.65 10.46 8.80
N LYS A 111 0.28 10.35 10.10
CA LYS A 111 0.84 9.33 10.99
C LYS A 111 0.43 7.92 10.56
N ARG A 112 -0.80 7.75 10.07
CA ARG A 112 -1.29 6.47 9.56
C ARG A 112 -0.58 6.07 8.28
N THR A 113 -0.38 7.02 7.37
CA THR A 113 0.41 6.81 6.15
C THR A 113 1.84 6.37 6.47
N ILE A 114 2.51 7.00 7.45
CA ILE A 114 3.86 6.61 7.89
C ILE A 114 3.90 5.18 8.42
N ILE A 115 2.90 4.77 9.22
CA ILE A 115 2.79 3.38 9.72
C ILE A 115 2.64 2.41 8.54
N GLY A 116 1.81 2.75 7.55
CA GLY A 116 1.64 1.95 6.34
C GLY A 116 2.95 1.79 5.56
N TYR A 117 3.70 2.88 5.37
CA TYR A 117 5.02 2.85 4.73
C TYR A 117 6.03 1.99 5.49
N PHE A 118 6.02 2.07 6.82
CA PHE A 118 6.87 1.23 7.66
C PHE A 118 6.58 -0.25 7.44
N PHE A 119 5.30 -0.64 7.37
CA PHE A 119 4.92 -2.02 7.02
C PHE A 119 5.34 -2.41 5.61
N ALA A 120 5.26 -1.52 4.61
CA ALA A 120 5.73 -1.81 3.25
C ALA A 120 7.24 -2.08 3.22
N ILE A 121 8.04 -1.27 3.91
CA ILE A 121 9.49 -1.44 4.00
C ILE A 121 9.83 -2.79 4.66
N ILE A 122 9.19 -3.09 5.79
CA ILE A 122 9.37 -4.38 6.48
C ILE A 122 9.00 -5.54 5.56
N THR A 123 7.88 -5.44 4.86
CA THR A 123 7.40 -6.47 3.92
C THR A 123 8.44 -6.75 2.85
N MET A 124 9.02 -5.70 2.25
CA MET A 124 10.07 -5.83 1.23
C MET A 124 11.36 -6.44 1.80
N ILE A 125 11.76 -6.06 3.01
CA ILE A 125 12.93 -6.65 3.69
C ILE A 125 12.71 -8.14 3.93
N ILE A 126 11.53 -8.53 4.43
CA ILE A 126 11.20 -9.94 4.70
C ILE A 126 11.15 -10.72 3.39
N ALA A 127 10.56 -10.17 2.32
CA ALA A 127 10.59 -10.78 0.99
C ALA A 127 12.03 -11.02 0.49
N GLY A 128 12.93 -10.04 0.70
CA GLY A 128 14.34 -10.19 0.37
C GLY A 128 15.04 -11.29 1.18
N ILE A 129 14.78 -11.37 2.48
CA ILE A 129 15.33 -12.43 3.35
C ILE A 129 14.80 -13.81 2.93
N VAL A 130 13.51 -13.91 2.61
CA VAL A 130 12.89 -15.14 2.11
C VAL A 130 13.54 -15.58 0.81
N GLU A 131 13.79 -14.65 -0.11
CA GLU A 131 14.46 -14.94 -1.37
C GLU A 131 15.90 -15.45 -1.19
N ILE A 132 16.65 -14.85 -0.26
CA ILE A 132 18.01 -15.31 0.09
C ILE A 132 17.95 -16.74 0.66
N LYS A 133 17.02 -17.00 1.59
CA LYS A 133 16.84 -18.34 2.18
C LYS A 133 16.42 -19.38 1.14
N ARG A 134 15.54 -19.01 0.22
CA ARG A 134 15.12 -19.85 -0.90
C ARG A 134 16.31 -20.22 -1.78
N LYS A 135 17.11 -19.25 -2.22
CA LYS A 135 18.30 -19.49 -3.06
C LYS A 135 19.34 -20.39 -2.37
N ASN A 136 19.49 -20.28 -1.06
CA ASN A 136 20.40 -21.11 -0.28
C ASN A 136 19.85 -22.52 0.00
N SER A 137 18.57 -22.78 -0.27
CA SER A 137 17.96 -24.10 -0.06
C SER A 137 18.18 -25.03 -1.24
N ASN A 138 18.22 -26.33 -0.97
CA ASN A 138 18.47 -27.36 -1.98
C ASN A 138 17.38 -27.33 -3.07
N THR A 139 17.81 -27.54 -4.31
CA THR A 139 16.90 -27.71 -5.44
C THR A 139 16.26 -29.09 -5.40
N ILE A 140 14.97 -29.15 -5.74
CA ILE A 140 14.22 -30.39 -5.86
C ILE A 140 14.53 -30.97 -7.24
N LYS A 141 15.21 -32.11 -7.28
CA LYS A 141 15.47 -32.86 -8.52
C LYS A 141 14.14 -33.41 -9.05
N ASN A 142 13.94 -33.38 -10.37
CA ASN A 142 12.74 -33.85 -11.10
C ASN A 142 11.45 -33.04 -10.89
N ARG A 143 11.54 -31.76 -10.49
CA ARG A 143 10.40 -30.82 -10.57
C ARG A 143 10.84 -29.50 -11.19
N SER A 144 10.09 -29.06 -12.19
CA SER A 144 10.24 -27.75 -12.82
C SER A 144 9.29 -26.72 -12.20
N SER A 145 9.67 -25.45 -12.34
CA SER A 145 8.84 -24.31 -11.98
C SER A 145 7.54 -24.32 -12.77
N LYS A 146 6.46 -23.90 -12.12
CA LYS A 146 5.11 -23.84 -12.74
C LYS A 146 4.99 -22.74 -13.81
N CYS A 147 5.98 -21.85 -13.89
CA CYS A 147 5.99 -20.67 -14.75
C CYS A 147 7.01 -20.78 -15.89
N ASP A 148 7.95 -21.74 -15.81
CA ASP A 148 8.91 -22.07 -16.86
C ASP A 148 9.54 -23.44 -16.54
N ASP A 149 9.47 -24.36 -17.49
CA ASP A 149 9.97 -25.72 -17.30
C ASP A 149 11.50 -25.81 -17.14
N ASN A 150 12.24 -24.77 -17.55
CA ASN A 150 13.69 -24.74 -17.48
C ASN A 150 14.24 -24.29 -16.12
N ILE A 151 13.37 -23.88 -15.20
CA ILE A 151 13.77 -23.28 -13.94
C ILE A 151 13.64 -24.30 -12.80
N PRO A 152 14.70 -24.54 -12.00
CA PRO A 152 14.65 -25.46 -10.88
C PRO A 152 13.81 -24.91 -9.73
N VAL A 153 13.08 -25.80 -9.06
CA VAL A 153 12.31 -25.48 -7.84
C VAL A 153 13.16 -25.72 -6.61
N HIS A 154 13.09 -24.82 -5.64
CA HIS A 154 13.77 -24.94 -4.35
C HIS A 154 12.85 -25.54 -3.29
N ASN A 155 13.41 -26.35 -2.38
CA ASN A 155 12.67 -26.91 -1.24
C ASN A 155 12.45 -25.85 -0.15
N PHE A 156 11.56 -24.91 -0.45
CA PHE A 156 11.18 -23.82 0.42
C PHE A 156 9.67 -23.59 0.35
N SER A 157 9.00 -23.50 1.50
CA SER A 157 7.54 -23.54 1.59
C SER A 157 6.87 -22.25 1.11
N LEU A 158 5.85 -22.38 0.26
CA LEU A 158 4.95 -21.28 -0.16
C LEU A 158 4.29 -20.52 1.01
N PHE A 159 4.17 -21.13 2.18
CA PHE A 159 3.51 -20.51 3.33
C PHE A 159 4.15 -19.18 3.77
N TYR A 160 5.47 -19.01 3.59
CA TYR A 160 6.13 -17.75 3.90
C TYR A 160 5.67 -16.59 3.01
N LEU A 161 5.38 -16.87 1.73
CA LEU A 161 4.85 -15.86 0.81
C LEU A 161 3.43 -15.44 1.20
N PHE A 162 2.63 -16.36 1.74
CA PHE A 162 1.30 -16.02 2.29
C PHE A 162 1.42 -15.03 3.44
N ILE A 163 2.36 -15.23 4.37
CA ILE A 163 2.61 -14.29 5.47
C ILE A 163 3.04 -12.92 4.93
N ILE A 164 3.93 -12.89 3.94
CA ILE A 164 4.38 -11.63 3.31
C ILE A 164 3.20 -10.91 2.64
N SER A 165 2.31 -11.65 1.96
CA SER A 165 1.10 -11.08 1.35
C SER A 165 0.17 -10.45 2.38
N CYS A 166 0.02 -11.07 3.57
CA CYS A 166 -0.76 -10.46 4.66
C CYS A 166 -0.10 -9.19 5.23
N LEU A 167 1.23 -9.12 5.25
CA LEU A 167 1.94 -7.91 5.70
C LEU A 167 1.78 -6.76 4.68
N LEU A 168 1.77 -7.08 3.38
CA LEU A 168 1.45 -6.12 2.32
C LEU A 168 0.04 -5.54 2.53
N GLY A 169 -0.97 -6.38 2.72
CA GLY A 169 -2.34 -5.89 2.91
C GLY A 169 -2.51 -5.05 4.16
N MET A 170 -1.79 -5.36 5.23
CA MET A 170 -1.74 -4.48 6.41
C MET A 170 -1.20 -3.09 6.04
N SER A 171 -0.13 -3.01 5.25
CA SER A 171 0.42 -1.74 4.76
C SER A 171 -0.60 -0.95 3.92
N GLU A 172 -1.32 -1.63 3.03
CA GLU A 172 -2.31 -1.02 2.14
C GLU A 172 -3.47 -0.42 2.91
N VAL A 173 -3.98 -1.11 3.93
CA VAL A 173 -5.08 -0.58 4.75
C VAL A 173 -4.68 0.70 5.47
N PHE A 174 -3.48 0.76 6.07
CA PHE A 174 -3.05 1.96 6.76
C PHE A 174 -2.79 3.13 5.82
N THR A 175 -2.32 2.86 4.60
CA THR A 175 -1.94 3.87 3.63
C THR A 175 -3.13 4.38 2.81
N ASN A 176 -3.95 3.48 2.25
CA ASN A 176 -5.05 3.83 1.35
C ASN A 176 -6.21 4.49 2.11
N VAL A 177 -6.55 4.00 3.30
CA VAL A 177 -7.61 4.64 4.11
C VAL A 177 -7.18 6.04 4.54
N ALA A 178 -5.90 6.23 4.88
CA ALA A 178 -5.36 7.55 5.17
C ALA A 178 -5.37 8.44 3.92
N GLY A 179 -4.92 7.94 2.77
CA GLY A 179 -4.96 8.69 1.52
C GLY A 179 -6.36 9.24 1.21
N LEU A 180 -7.37 8.38 1.24
CA LEU A 180 -8.76 8.76 1.00
C LEU A 180 -9.25 9.83 2.00
N GLU A 181 -8.98 9.66 3.29
CA GLU A 181 -9.39 10.64 4.31
C GLU A 181 -8.73 12.00 4.11
N TYR A 182 -7.47 12.06 3.66
CA TYR A 182 -6.80 13.31 3.31
C TYR A 182 -7.47 14.01 2.15
N PHE A 183 -7.77 13.28 1.07
CA PHE A 183 -8.45 13.85 -0.10
C PHE A 183 -9.87 14.33 0.25
N TYR A 184 -10.63 13.62 1.09
CA TYR A 184 -12.00 14.02 1.42
C TYR A 184 -12.12 15.12 2.48
N THR A 185 -11.08 15.35 3.30
CA THR A 185 -11.13 16.36 4.37
C THR A 185 -10.54 17.70 3.93
N ASP A 186 -9.55 17.68 3.03
CA ASP A 186 -8.80 18.87 2.61
C ASP A 186 -9.14 19.40 1.20
N LEU A 187 -9.93 18.65 0.39
CA LEU A 187 -10.68 19.19 -0.76
C LEU A 187 -12.07 19.62 -0.30
#